data_AF-A0A3C0SM93-F1
#
_entry.id   AF-A0A3C0SM93-F1
#
_cell.length_a   1.000
_cell.length_b   1.000
_cell.length_c   1.000
_cell.angle_alpha   90.00
_cell.angle_beta   90.00
_cell.angle_gamma   90.00
#
_symmetry.space_group_name_H-M   'P 1'
#
loop_
_entity.id
_entity.type
_entity.pdbx_description
1 polymer ?
#
loop_
_entity_poly.entity_id
_entity_poly.type
_entity_poly.pdbx_seq_one_letter_code
_entity_poly.pdbx_strand_id
1 'polypeptide(L)'
;MNQIKEAFMIKQYTNLNNLDMAGKIEEDIKNIFLSNNKERTLEHSINVAKTSVIIAEKYSLDRRICETAGYLHDMSAIISPEDMLQYARCNHWYYR
;
A
#
# COMPACT_ATOMS: atom_id res chain seq x y z
N MET A 1 24.28 -16.65 14.93
CA MET A 1 23.44 -17.55 14.10
C MET A 1 22.58 -16.66 13.20
N ASN A 2 23.20 -16.04 12.21
CA ASN A 2 22.63 -15.02 11.32
C ASN A 2 22.27 -15.65 9.97
N GLN A 3 21.17 -16.43 9.90
CA GLN A 3 20.71 -16.99 8.62
C GLN A 3 19.18 -16.98 8.42
N ILE A 4 18.39 -16.42 9.34
CA ILE A 4 16.91 -16.44 9.24
C ILE A 4 16.33 -15.09 8.73
N LYS A 5 17.11 -14.01 8.67
CA LYS A 5 16.60 -12.69 8.26
C LYS A 5 16.64 -12.41 6.74
N GLU A 6 17.32 -13.22 5.95
CA GLU A 6 17.51 -12.95 4.50
C GLU A 6 16.55 -13.71 3.57
N ALA A 7 15.71 -14.61 4.10
CA ALA A 7 14.98 -15.56 3.26
C ALA A 7 13.46 -15.32 3.21
N PHE A 8 12.95 -14.09 3.14
CA PHE A 8 11.55 -13.86 2.72
C PHE A 8 11.40 -12.50 2.03
N MET A 9 12.26 -12.23 1.06
CA MET A 9 11.89 -11.33 -0.03
C MET A 9 10.71 -12.00 -0.74
N ILE A 10 9.48 -11.61 -0.41
CA ILE A 10 8.33 -11.86 -1.28
C ILE A 10 8.77 -11.32 -2.64
N LYS A 11 8.98 -12.24 -3.58
CA LYS A 11 9.74 -12.02 -4.82
C LYS A 11 9.20 -10.88 -5.69
N GLN A 12 8.02 -10.35 -5.37
CA GLN A 12 7.36 -9.23 -6.04
C GLN A 12 7.53 -7.86 -5.36
N TYR A 13 8.14 -7.74 -4.17
CA TYR A 13 8.31 -6.46 -3.47
C TYR A 13 9.44 -5.57 -4.00
N THR A 14 10.08 -5.93 -5.11
CA THR A 14 11.11 -5.10 -5.75
C THR A 14 10.61 -3.69 -6.10
N ASN A 15 9.31 -3.50 -6.31
CA ASN A 15 8.74 -2.19 -6.65
C ASN A 15 8.39 -1.30 -5.44
N LEU A 16 8.43 -1.79 -4.21
CA LEU A 16 8.19 -0.98 -2.99
C LEU A 16 9.48 -0.40 -2.39
N ASN A 17 10.64 -0.97 -2.74
CA ASN A 17 11.93 -0.60 -2.15
C ASN A 17 12.50 0.75 -2.65
N ASN A 18 11.87 1.37 -3.66
CA ASN A 18 12.31 2.63 -4.27
C ASN A 18 11.37 3.81 -3.97
N LEU A 19 10.53 3.71 -2.94
CA LEU A 19 9.62 4.79 -2.53
C LEU A 19 10.41 5.94 -1.90
N ASP A 20 10.68 7.00 -2.65
CA ASP A 20 11.17 8.26 -2.11
C ASP A 20 10.01 9.04 -1.45
N MET A 21 9.69 8.63 -0.22
CA MET A 21 8.61 9.19 0.60
C MET A 21 8.81 10.68 0.95
N ALA A 22 9.92 11.31 0.54
CA ALA A 22 10.23 12.70 0.89
C ALA A 22 9.58 13.75 -0.03
N GLY A 23 9.09 13.37 -1.22
CA GLY A 23 8.65 14.38 -2.21
C GLY A 23 7.26 14.21 -2.77
N LYS A 24 6.89 12.99 -3.20
CA LYS A 24 5.74 12.79 -4.09
C LYS A 24 5.03 11.46 -3.90
N ILE A 25 4.60 11.19 -2.67
CA ILE A 25 3.88 9.96 -2.32
C ILE A 25 2.72 9.61 -3.28
N GLU A 26 1.99 10.61 -3.77
CA GLU A 26 0.94 10.41 -4.77
C GLU A 26 1.48 9.88 -6.11
N GLU A 27 2.58 10.45 -6.61
CA GLU A 27 3.20 10.06 -7.88
C GLU A 27 3.79 8.64 -7.76
N ASP A 28 4.40 8.33 -6.62
CA ASP A 28 4.96 7.03 -6.35
C ASP A 28 3.88 5.93 -6.27
N ILE A 29 2.78 6.22 -5.55
CA ILE A 29 1.64 5.29 -5.45
C ILE A 29 1.01 5.07 -6.82
N LYS A 30 0.83 6.13 -7.63
CA LYS A 30 0.38 6.02 -9.01
C LYS A 30 1.29 5.08 -9.81
N ASN A 31 2.59 5.30 -9.77
CA ASN A 31 3.57 4.50 -10.50
C ASN A 31 3.55 3.02 -10.08
N ILE A 32 3.36 2.73 -8.79
CA ILE A 32 3.25 1.35 -8.31
C ILE A 32 2.00 0.66 -8.82
N PHE A 33 0.83 1.28 -8.74
CA PHE A 33 -0.39 0.66 -9.27
C PHE A 33 -0.31 0.45 -10.79
N LEU A 34 0.23 1.42 -11.55
CA LEU A 34 0.38 1.32 -13.00
C LEU A 34 1.37 0.20 -13.40
N SER A 35 2.52 0.11 -12.73
CA SER A 35 3.50 -0.95 -13.00
C SER A 35 3.00 -2.37 -12.66
N ASN A 36 1.90 -2.49 -11.91
CA ASN A 36 1.26 -3.76 -11.55
C ASN A 36 -0.06 -4.01 -12.30
N ASN A 37 -0.41 -3.21 -13.31
CA ASN A 37 -1.68 -3.29 -14.06
C ASN A 37 -2.92 -3.21 -13.16
N LYS A 38 -2.93 -2.23 -12.25
CA LYS A 38 -4.00 -2.00 -11.25
C LYS A 38 -4.65 -0.62 -11.41
N GLU A 39 -4.89 -0.18 -12.65
CA GLU A 39 -5.45 1.12 -13.01
C GLU A 39 -6.80 1.37 -12.32
N ARG A 40 -7.67 0.35 -12.27
CA ARG A 40 -8.97 0.45 -11.60
C ARG A 40 -8.84 0.67 -10.09
N THR A 41 -7.89 0.00 -9.44
CA THR A 41 -7.63 0.19 -8.01
C THR A 41 -7.03 1.56 -7.74
N LEU A 42 -6.19 2.05 -8.66
CA LEU A 42 -5.64 3.41 -8.59
C LEU A 42 -6.74 4.47 -8.68
N GLU A 43 -7.64 4.36 -9.65
CA GLU A 43 -8.78 5.28 -9.80
C GLU A 43 -9.65 5.32 -8.53
N HIS A 44 -9.97 4.14 -7.99
CA HIS A 44 -10.68 4.01 -6.72
C HIS A 44 -9.92 4.70 -5.57
N SER A 45 -8.63 4.43 -5.42
CA SER A 45 -7.81 5.02 -4.36
C SER A 45 -7.69 6.54 -4.47
N ILE A 46 -7.59 7.10 -5.69
CA ILE A 46 -7.64 8.55 -5.93
C ILE A 46 -8.98 9.13 -5.46
N ASN A 47 -10.09 8.49 -5.77
CA ASN A 47 -11.42 8.96 -5.38
C ASN A 47 -11.63 8.88 -3.86
N VAL A 48 -11.11 7.83 -3.21
CA VAL A 48 -11.08 7.71 -1.74
C VAL A 48 -10.23 8.82 -1.13
N ALA A 49 -9.02 9.09 -1.66
CA ALA A 49 -8.16 10.17 -1.17
C ALA A 49 -8.85 11.55 -1.22
N LYS A 50 -9.47 11.88 -2.37
CA LYS A 50 -10.25 13.12 -2.52
C LYS A 50 -11.40 13.20 -1.52
N THR A 51 -12.13 12.10 -1.31
CA THR A 51 -13.24 12.05 -0.36
C THR A 51 -12.75 12.19 1.09
N SER A 52 -11.63 11.56 1.42
CA SER A 52 -10.97 11.66 2.72
C SER A 52 -10.56 13.10 3.05
N VAL A 53 -10.12 13.88 2.06
CA VAL A 53 -9.84 15.33 2.25
C VAL A 53 -11.11 16.09 2.65
N ILE A 54 -12.23 15.88 1.94
CA ILE A 54 -13.51 16.54 2.24
C ILE A 54 -13.99 16.19 3.66
N ILE A 55 -13.85 14.92 4.05
CA ILE A 55 -14.20 14.45 5.40
C ILE A 55 -13.26 15.06 6.45
N ALA A 56 -11.96 15.10 6.18
CA ALA A 56 -10.98 15.68 7.10
C ALA A 56 -11.26 17.15 7.38
N GLU A 57 -11.56 17.94 6.34
CA GLU A 57 -11.93 19.35 6.49
C GLU A 57 -13.22 19.50 7.31
N LYS A 58 -14.24 18.68 7.05
CA LYS A 58 -15.51 18.69 7.81
C LYS A 58 -15.32 18.43 9.30
N TYR A 59 -14.38 17.58 9.68
CA TYR A 59 -14.15 17.15 11.06
C TYR A 59 -12.88 17.73 11.68
N SER A 60 -12.26 18.74 11.06
CA SER A 60 -11.02 19.38 11.54
C SER A 60 -9.87 18.39 11.81
N LEU A 61 -9.72 17.38 10.94
CA LEU A 61 -8.62 16.41 10.96
C LEU A 61 -7.46 16.89 10.07
N ASP A 62 -6.29 16.27 10.25
CA ASP A 62 -5.13 16.54 9.38
C ASP A 62 -5.42 16.06 7.94
N ARG A 63 -5.54 17.03 7.03
CA ARG A 63 -5.82 16.78 5.62
C ARG A 63 -4.79 15.85 4.97
N ARG A 64 -3.50 16.07 5.21
CA ARG A 64 -2.42 15.37 4.52
C ARG A 64 -2.35 13.91 4.95
N ILE A 65 -2.56 13.64 6.24
CA ILE A 65 -2.64 12.27 6.76
C ILE A 65 -3.83 11.54 6.15
N CYS A 66 -5.02 12.16 6.13
CA CYS A 66 -6.23 11.55 5.58
C CYS A 66 -6.14 11.30 4.07
N GLU A 67 -5.58 12.24 3.32
CA GLU A 67 -5.33 12.10 1.88
C GLU A 67 -4.36 10.94 1.60
N THR A 68 -3.24 10.90 2.30
CA THR A 68 -2.24 9.83 2.18
C THR A 68 -2.82 8.46 2.53
N ALA A 69 -3.61 8.37 3.60
CA ALA A 69 -4.31 7.15 3.99
C ALA A 69 -5.28 6.68 2.90
N GLY A 70 -6.00 7.60 2.26
CA GLY A 70 -6.89 7.27 1.15
C GLY A 70 -6.15 6.69 -0.07
N TYR A 71 -4.99 7.25 -0.41
CA TYR A 71 -4.15 6.70 -1.49
C TYR A 71 -3.63 5.29 -1.19
N LEU A 72 -3.30 4.99 0.08
CA LEU A 72 -2.66 3.73 0.48
C LEU A 72 -3.62 2.61 0.87
N HIS A 73 -4.90 2.89 1.11
CA HIS A 73 -5.79 1.94 1.80
C HIS A 73 -5.88 0.56 1.14
N ASP A 74 -5.88 0.51 -0.19
CA ASP A 74 -5.99 -0.72 -1.00
C ASP A 74 -4.66 -1.11 -1.66
N MET A 75 -3.53 -0.63 -1.13
CA MET A 75 -2.19 -0.90 -1.68
C MET A 75 -1.89 -2.41 -1.76
N SER A 76 -2.48 -3.22 -0.88
CA SER A 76 -2.34 -4.67 -0.90
C SER A 76 -2.87 -5.32 -2.18
N ALA A 77 -3.66 -4.64 -3.01
CA ALA A 77 -4.16 -5.17 -4.28
C ALA A 77 -3.06 -5.55 -5.29
N ILE A 78 -1.82 -5.07 -5.09
CA ILE A 78 -0.64 -5.46 -5.87
C ILE A 78 -0.06 -6.82 -5.42
N ILE A 79 -0.48 -7.35 -4.27
CA ILE A 79 0.04 -8.59 -3.69
C ILE A 79 -0.84 -9.76 -4.15
N SER A 80 -0.21 -10.89 -4.49
CA SER A 80 -0.95 -12.10 -4.86
C SER A 80 -1.65 -12.72 -3.63
N PRO A 81 -2.79 -13.41 -3.80
CA PRO A 81 -3.42 -14.15 -2.71
C PRO A 81 -2.49 -15.18 -2.06
N GLU A 82 -1.63 -15.83 -2.85
CA GLU A 82 -0.64 -16.79 -2.38
C GLU A 82 0.39 -16.13 -1.45
N ASP A 83 0.91 -14.95 -1.83
CA ASP A 83 1.85 -14.19 -1.02
C ASP A 83 1.18 -13.67 0.26
N MET A 84 -0.08 -13.21 0.18
CA MET A 84 -0.86 -12.82 1.36
C MET A 84 -1.06 -13.99 2.34
N LEU A 85 -1.41 -15.17 1.82
CA LEU A 85 -1.59 -16.37 2.62
C LEU A 85 -0.28 -16.80 3.29
N GLN A 86 0.82 -16.76 2.54
CA GLN A 86 2.14 -17.06 3.08
C GLN A 86 2.52 -16.06 4.18
N TYR A 87 2.29 -14.76 3.97
CA TYR A 87 2.50 -13.73 4.98
C TYR A 87 1.66 -14.00 6.25
N ALA A 88 0.37 -14.33 6.10
CA ALA A 88 -0.50 -14.65 7.23
C ALA A 88 -0.03 -15.88 8.01
N ARG A 89 0.44 -16.93 7.33
CA ARG A 89 1.01 -18.14 7.97
C ARG A 89 2.29 -17.83 8.75
N CYS A 90 3.21 -17.06 8.15
CA CYS A 90 4.45 -16.64 8.82
C CYS A 90 4.20 -15.81 10.08
N ASN A 91 3.08 -15.08 10.14
CA ASN A 91 2.69 -14.27 11.29
C ASN A 91 1.73 -15.00 12.26
N HIS A 92 1.47 -16.31 12.06
CA HIS A 92 0.52 -17.09 12.86
C HIS A 92 -0.92 -16.53 12.90
N TRP A 93 -1.34 -15.80 11.86
CA TRP A 93 -2.70 -15.24 11.77
C TRP A 93 -3.73 -16.23 11.21
N TYR A 94 -3.26 -17.25 10.49
CA TYR A 94 -4.13 -18.23 9.82
C TYR A 94 -4.63 -19.34 10.74
N TYR A 95 -4.06 -19.50 11.94
CA TYR A 95 -4.34 -20.64 12.83
C TYR A 95 -5.14 -20.24 14.09
N ARG A 96 -5.97 -19.21 14.02
CA ARG A 96 -6.85 -18.79 15.13
C ARG A 96 -8.20 -19.49 15.07
#